data_AF-A0A4R2RRL9-F1
#
_entry.id   AF-A0A4R2RRL9-F1
#
_cell.length_a   1.000
_cell.length_b   1.000
_cell.length_c   1.000
_cell.angle_alpha   90.00
_cell.angle_beta   90.00
_cell.angle_gamma   90.00
#
_symmetry.space_group_name_H-M   'P 1'
#
loop_
_entity.id
_entity.type
_entity.pdbx_description
1 polymer ?
#
loop_
_entity_poly.entity_id
_entity_poly.type
_entity_poly.pdbx_seq_one_letter_code
_entity_poly.pdbx_strand_id
1 'polypeptide(L)' 'MLEAVHEKERELQEAEYNRTAWLAANLMNASGNLKRPVTPDLLLGKQTEYKRIDREEQLQTLEKLQKQFNKDRN' A
#
# COMPACT_ATOMS: atom_id res chain seq x y z
N MET A 1 -14.55 13.53 -27.60
CA MET A 1 -13.14 13.26 -27.98
C MET A 1 -12.16 13.98 -27.05
N LEU A 2 -12.27 15.30 -26.83
CA LEU A 2 -11.41 16.04 -25.89
C LEU A 2 -11.49 15.53 -24.44
N GLU A 3 -12.69 15.18 -23.96
CA GLU A 3 -12.87 14.64 -22.60
C GLU A 3 -12.11 13.33 -22.37
N ALA A 4 -12.17 12.39 -23.33
CA ALA A 4 -11.47 11.11 -23.25
C ALA A 4 -9.93 11.27 -23.29
N VAL A 5 -9.42 12.31 -23.97
CA VAL A 5 -7.98 12.62 -23.97
C VAL A 5 -7.56 13.14 -22.61
N HIS A 6 -8.34 14.06 -22.01
CA HIS A 6 -8.05 14.60 -20.69
C HIS A 6 -8.18 13.55 -19.58
N GLU A 7 -9.13 12.63 -19.69
CA GLU A 7 -9.26 11.51 -18.74
C GLU A 7 -8.02 10.62 -18.77
N LYS A 8 -7.57 10.23 -19.97
CA LYS A 8 -6.34 9.44 -20.13
C LYS A 8 -5.08 10.16 -19.63
N GLU A 9 -4.97 11.47 -19.86
CA GLU A 9 -3.87 12.27 -19.34
C GLU A 9 -3.85 12.29 -17.80
N ARG A 10 -5.02 12.40 -17.17
CA ARG A 10 -5.14 12.32 -15.70
C ARG A 10 -4.73 10.95 -15.17
N GLU A 11 -5.19 9.87 -15.80
CA GLU A 11 -4.80 8.51 -15.41
C GLU A 11 -3.29 8.30 -15.48
N LEU A 12 -2.66 8.79 -16.56
CA LEU A 12 -1.20 8.71 -16.71
C LEU A 12 -0.47 9.52 -15.64
N GLN A 13 -0.91 10.75 -15.38
CA GLN A 13 -0.32 11.59 -14.33
C GLN A 13 -0.48 10.96 -12.96
N GLU A 14 -1.64 10.38 -12.65
CA GLU A 14 -1.86 9.70 -11.38
C GLU A 14 -0.97 8.45 -11.25
N ALA A 15 -0.83 7.67 -12.32
CA ALA A 15 0.06 6.50 -12.34
C ALA A 15 1.53 6.90 -12.11
N GLU A 16 2.01 7.95 -12.79
CA GLU A 16 3.36 8.48 -12.62
C GLU A 16 3.59 9.03 -11.21
N TYR A 17 2.60 9.71 -10.64
CA TYR A 17 2.65 10.26 -9.30
C TYR A 17 2.75 9.15 -8.24
N ASN A 18 1.91 8.12 -8.35
CA ASN A 18 1.96 6.94 -7.48
C ASN A 18 3.30 6.18 -7.60
N ARG A 19 3.80 6.00 -8.83
CA ARG A 19 5.10 5.35 -9.09
C ARG A 19 6.25 6.12 -8.44
N THR A 20 6.21 7.45 -8.52
CA THR A 20 7.24 8.33 -7.94
C THR A 20 7.23 8.26 -6.42
N ALA A 21 6.05 8.29 -5.79
CA ALA A 21 5.91 8.11 -4.34
C ALA A 21 6.45 6.74 -3.90
N TRP A 22 6.21 5.68 -4.67
CA TRP A 22 6.76 4.35 -4.39
C TRP A 22 8.29 4.32 -4.40
N LEU A 23 8.91 4.90 -5.43
CA LEU A 23 10.36 4.97 -5.53
C LEU A 23 10.97 5.81 -4.40
N ALA A 24 10.37 6.98 -4.12
CA ALA A 24 10.82 7.86 -3.05
C ALA A 24 10.77 7.18 -1.68
N ALA A 25 9.65 6.51 -1.35
CA ALA A 25 9.50 5.77 -0.10
C ALA A 25 10.60 4.71 0.06
N ASN A 26 10.89 3.94 -0.99
CA ASN A 26 11.94 2.92 -0.95
C ASN A 26 13.34 3.51 -0.79
N LEU A 27 13.66 4.59 -1.50
CA LEU A 27 14.95 5.28 -1.35
C LEU A 27 15.12 5.84 0.06
N MET A 28 14.08 6.47 0.60
CA MET A 28 14.07 7.01 1.96
C MET A 28 14.26 5.90 3.00
N ASN A 29 13.57 4.77 2.84
CA ASN A 29 13.71 3.63 3.75
C ASN A 29 15.08 2.95 3.64
N ALA A 30 15.62 2.82 2.42
CA ALA A 30 16.93 2.24 2.17
C ALA A 30 18.08 3.08 2.76
N SER A 31 17.88 4.39 2.89
CA SER A 31 18.87 5.28 3.51
C SER A 31 19.15 4.98 4.99
N GLY A 32 18.27 4.22 5.66
CA GLY A 32 18.45 3.78 7.05
C GLY A 32 18.33 4.87 8.11
N ASN A 33 18.11 6.13 7.72
CA ASN A 33 18.09 7.28 8.62
C ASN A 33 16.74 7.51 9.32
N LEU A 34 15.72 6.73 8.98
CA LEU A 34 14.36 6.94 9.45
C LEU A 34 14.02 6.00 10.61
N LYS A 35 13.46 6.56 11.70
CA LYS A 35 12.97 5.79 12.85
C LYS A 35 11.74 4.93 12.53
N ARG A 36 10.98 5.32 11.49
CA ARG A 36 9.78 4.63 11.03
C ARG A 36 9.81 4.55 9.51
N PRO A 37 9.37 3.43 8.92
CA PRO A 37 9.31 3.32 7.47
C PRO A 37 8.30 4.31 6.90
N VAL A 38 8.67 4.96 5.81
CA VAL A 38 7.80 5.81 5.00
C VAL A 38 7.08 4.94 3.99
N THR A 39 5.78 5.13 3.85
CA THR A 39 4.96 4.43 2.84
C THR A 39 4.58 5.40 1.70
N PRO A 40 4.27 4.89 0.50
CA PRO A 40 3.80 5.72 -0.60
C PRO A 40 2.54 6.50 -0.22
N ASP A 41 1.60 5.87 0.50
CA ASP A 41 0.37 6.52 0.96
C ASP A 41 0.64 7.70 1.89
N LEU A 42 1.64 7.58 2.77
CA LEU A 42 2.07 8.68 3.63
C LEU A 42 2.59 9.87 2.81
N LEU A 43 3.37 9.61 1.75
CA LEU A 43 3.91 10.65 0.87
C LEU A 43 2.82 11.31 0.02
N LEU A 44 1.79 10.56 -0.35
CA LEU A 44 0.66 11.03 -1.13
C LEU A 44 -0.44 11.67 -0.26
N GLY A 45 -0.26 11.73 1.06
CA GLY A 45 -1.28 12.23 1.98
C GLY A 45 -2.56 11.39 2.00
N LYS A 46 -2.51 10.15 1.49
CA LYS A 46 -3.62 9.21 1.55
C LYS A 46 -3.73 8.73 2.98
N GLN A 47 -4.69 9.27 3.73
CA GLN A 47 -5.05 8.74 5.03
C GLN A 47 -5.62 7.33 4.82
N THR A 48 -4.79 6.30 4.99
CA THR A 48 -5.31 4.99 5.36
C THR A 48 -5.94 5.14 6.74
N GLU A 49 -7.27 5.12 6.81
CA GLU A 49 -7.96 4.82 8.06
C GLU A 49 -7.45 3.46 8.54
N TYR A 50 -6.45 3.47 9.43
CA TYR A 50 -6.07 2.28 10.16
C TYR A 50 -7.23 1.96 11.10
N LYS A 51 -8.25 1.26 10.58
CA LYS A 51 -9.24 0.61 11.41
C LYS A 51 -8.48 -0.32 12.32
N ARG A 52 -8.47 -0.01 13.61
CA ARG A 52 -7.89 -0.88 14.62
C ARG A 52 -8.73 -2.15 14.61
N ILE A 53 -8.22 -3.18 13.94
CA ILE A 53 -8.84 -4.50 13.88
C ILE A 53 -8.91 -5.02 15.31
N ASP A 54 -10.10 -5.46 15.72
CA ASP A 54 -10.28 -5.98 17.06
C ASP A 54 -9.48 -7.28 17.25
N ARG A 55 -9.11 -7.60 18.49
CA ARG A 55 -8.25 -8.75 18.79
C ARG A 55 -8.88 -10.06 18.32
N GLU A 56 -10.20 -10.18 18.40
CA GLU A 56 -10.92 -11.37 17.93
C GLU A 56 -10.82 -11.55 16.40
N GLU A 57 -10.96 -10.46 15.64
CA GLU A 57 -10.81 -10.47 14.18
C GLU A 57 -9.38 -10.81 13.74
N GLN A 58 -8.38 -10.35 14.50
CA GLN A 58 -6.97 -10.71 14.26
C GLN A 58 -6.74 -12.21 14.42
N LEU A 59 -7.28 -12.82 15.49
CA LEU A 59 -7.14 -14.25 15.75
C LEU A 59 -7.85 -15.10 14.68
N GLN A 60 -9.06 -14.71 14.26
CA GLN A 60 -9.78 -15.40 13.17
C GLN A 60 -9.02 -15.34 11.85
N THR A 61 -8.42 -14.19 11.54
CA THR A 61 -7.63 -14.01 10.31
C THR A 61 -6.37 -14.86 10.36
N LEU A 62 -5.70 -14.92 11.51
CA LEU A 62 -4.52 -15.74 11.72
C LEU A 62 -4.84 -17.24 11.58
N GLU A 63 -5.96 -17.71 12.13
CA GLU A 63 -6.40 -19.10 11.99
C GLU A 63 -6.72 -19.45 10.52
N LYS A 64 -7.39 -18.54 9.80
CA LYS A 64 -7.65 -18.70 8.35
C LYS A 64 -6.35 -18.80 7.54
N LEU A 65 -5.39 -17.92 7.81
CA LEU A 65 -4.09 -17.92 7.16
C LEU A 65 -3.31 -19.21 7.46
N GLN A 66 -3.30 -19.65 8.71
CA GLN A 66 -2.66 -20.92 9.09
C GLN A 66 -3.29 -22.11 8.37
N LYS A 67 -4.63 -22.18 8.27
CA LYS A 67 -5.32 -23.23 7.52
C LYS A 67 -5.01 -23.19 6.03
N GLN A 68 -4.89 -22.01 5.45
CA GLN A 68 -4.59 -21.85 4.02
C GLN A 68 -3.16 -22.28 3.69
N PHE A 69 -2.17 -21.85 4.47
CA PHE A 69 -0.76 -22.12 4.20
C PHE A 69 -0.24 -23.47 4.74
N ASN A 70 -0.90 -24.07 5.76
CA ASN A 70 -0.57 -25.42 6.20
C ASN A 70 -1.23 -26.52 5.35
N LYS A 71 -2.18 -26.18 4.47
CA LYS A 71 -2.81 -27.15 3.57
C LYS A 71 -1.85 -27.62 2.46
N ASP A 72 -0.87 -26.80 2.11
CA ASP A 72 0.13 -27.10 1.07
C ASP A 72 1.38 -27.84 1.62
N ARG A 73 1.35 -28.29 2.88
CA ARG A 73 2.46 -29.00 3.54
C ARG A 73 2.24 -30.51 3.74
N ASN A 74 1.12 -31.05 3.29
CA ASN A 74 0.82 -32.49 3.24
C ASN A 74 0.48 -32.91 1.81
#